data_AF-A0A2D8PJL8-F1
#
_entry.id   AF-A0A2D8PJL8-F1
#
_cell.length_a   1.000
_cell.length_b   1.000
_cell.length_c   1.000
_cell.angle_alpha   90.00
_cell.angle_beta   90.00
_cell.angle_gamma   90.00
#
_symmetry.space_group_name_H-M   'P 1'
#
loop_
_entity.id
_entity.type
_entity.pdbx_description
1 polymer ?
#
loop_
_entity_poly.entity_id
_entity_poly.type
_entity_poly.pdbx_seq_one_letter_code
_entity_poly.pdbx_strand_id
1 'polypeptide(L)' 'MANWASTAGYIRSIRKRHAGGRIYAQLDDASAYLAKAQELAGTLVREAMEIPGIEIIVGMFLDPGGNRFGVIQPRHDHV' A
#
# COMPACT_ATOMS: atom_id res chain seq x y z
N MET A 1 24.34 -45.48 18.73
CA MET A 1 24.37 -44.73 17.46
C MET A 1 23.22 -43.74 17.47
N ALA A 2 23.49 -42.43 17.54
CA ALA A 2 22.48 -41.39 17.66
C ALA A 2 22.17 -40.79 16.29
N ASN A 3 20.89 -40.74 15.91
CA ASN A 3 20.40 -40.32 14.61
C ASN A 3 20.33 -38.78 14.54
N TRP A 4 21.12 -38.15 13.65
CA TRP A 4 21.29 -36.69 13.51
C TRP A 4 20.35 -36.05 12.47
N ALA A 5 19.28 -36.73 12.04
CA ALA A 5 18.40 -36.19 11.01
C ALA A 5 17.35 -35.20 11.56
N SER A 6 17.77 -33.98 11.92
CA SER A 6 16.83 -32.84 12.06
C SER A 6 17.54 -31.48 12.00
N THR A 7 17.96 -31.04 10.81
CA THR A 7 18.35 -29.62 10.60
C THR A 7 18.04 -29.10 9.19
N ALA A 8 17.25 -29.82 8.38
CA ALA A 8 16.97 -29.44 7.00
C ALA A 8 15.74 -28.51 6.82
N GLY A 9 15.09 -28.04 7.91
CA GLY A 9 13.80 -27.34 7.83
C GLY A 9 13.78 -25.85 8.16
N TYR A 10 14.90 -25.24 8.58
CA TYR A 10 14.88 -23.91 9.19
C TYR A 10 15.44 -22.79 8.29
N ILE A 11 15.15 -22.82 6.99
CA ILE A 11 15.36 -21.65 6.12
C ILE A 11 13.99 -21.07 5.79
N ARG A 12 13.28 -20.59 6.83
CA ARG A 12 12.12 -19.73 6.61
C ARG A 12 12.66 -18.38 6.17
N SER A 13 12.54 -18.10 4.87
CA SER A 13 12.87 -16.84 4.20
C SER A 13 12.70 -15.64 5.14
N ILE A 14 13.79 -15.14 5.69
CA ILE A 14 13.83 -13.86 6.40
C ILE A 14 13.95 -12.81 5.30
N ARG A 15 12.89 -12.62 4.50
CA ARG A 15 12.82 -11.45 3.62
C ARG A 15 12.86 -10.25 4.54
N LYS A 16 14.00 -9.56 4.57
CA LYS A 16 14.22 -8.30 5.27
C LYS A 16 13.14 -7.35 4.76
N ARG A 17 12.02 -7.23 5.48
CA ARG A 17 11.01 -6.24 5.16
C ARG A 17 11.65 -4.91 5.47
N HIS A 18 12.16 -4.24 4.45
CA HIS A 18 12.55 -2.85 4.55
C HIS A 18 11.34 -2.10 5.10
N ALA A 19 11.56 -1.16 6.03
CA ALA A 19 10.49 -0.31 6.51
C ALA A 19 9.86 0.38 5.29
N GLY A 20 8.67 -0.08 4.90
CA GLY A 20 8.05 0.33 3.65
C GLY A 20 7.90 1.84 3.63
N GLY A 21 8.50 2.48 2.62
CA GLY A 21 8.31 3.90 2.38
C GLY A 21 6.82 4.20 2.23
N ARG A 22 6.40 5.38 2.70
CA ARG A 22 5.08 5.93 2.40
C ARG A 22 5.25 6.93 1.28
N ILE A 23 4.66 6.64 0.12
CA ILE A 23 4.69 7.53 -1.03
C ILE A 23 3.31 8.13 -1.19
N TYR A 24 3.23 9.45 -1.36
CA TYR A 24 1.99 10.15 -1.67
C TYR A 24 2.05 10.68 -3.09
N ALA A 25 1.07 10.32 -3.90
CA ALA A 25 0.91 10.81 -5.27
C ALA A 25 -0.33 11.68 -5.36
N GLN A 26 -0.20 12.86 -5.96
CA GLN A 26 -1.32 13.73 -6.28
C GLN A 26 -1.94 13.31 -7.62
N LEU A 27 -3.24 13.12 -7.67
CA LEU A 27 -3.97 12.57 -8.81
C LEU A 27 -5.33 13.26 -8.97
N ASP A 28 -5.88 13.25 -10.17
CA ASP A 28 -7.15 13.91 -10.48
C ASP A 28 -8.37 13.15 -9.91
N ASP A 29 -8.32 11.81 -9.87
CA ASP A 29 -9.38 10.95 -9.34
C ASP A 29 -8.83 9.85 -8.42
N ALA A 30 -8.76 10.13 -7.12
CA ALA A 30 -8.25 9.18 -6.14
C ALA A 30 -9.03 7.85 -6.14
N SER A 31 -10.33 7.85 -6.43
CA SER A 31 -11.18 6.67 -6.37
C SER A 31 -10.91 5.69 -7.52
N ALA A 32 -10.76 6.21 -8.74
CA ALA A 32 -10.43 5.41 -9.93
C ALA A 32 -9.07 4.73 -9.79
N TYR A 33 -8.07 5.43 -9.25
CA TYR A 33 -6.74 4.85 -9.04
C TYR A 33 -6.74 3.78 -7.95
N LEU A 34 -7.53 3.92 -6.88
CA LEU A 34 -7.67 2.87 -5.87
C LEU A 34 -8.38 1.62 -6.41
N ALA A 35 -9.38 1.79 -7.28
CA ALA A 35 -10.00 0.68 -7.98
C ALA A 35 -8.97 -0.05 -8.86
N LYS A 36 -8.16 0.71 -9.62
CA LYS A 36 -7.11 0.14 -10.46
C LYS A 36 -6.02 -0.57 -9.65
N ALA A 37 -5.65 0.01 -8.51
CA ALA A 37 -4.68 -0.62 -7.60
C ALA A 37 -5.18 -1.98 -7.11
N GLN A 38 -6.48 -2.11 -6.79
CA GLN A 38 -7.08 -3.39 -6.39
C GLN A 38 -7.07 -4.42 -7.53
N GLU A 39 -7.37 -4.02 -8.77
CA GLU A 39 -7.25 -4.91 -9.94
C GLU A 39 -5.83 -5.46 -10.12
N LEU A 40 -4.82 -4.68 -9.77
CA LEU A 40 -3.40 -5.03 -9.89
C LEU A 40 -2.85 -5.77 -8.66
N ALA A 41 -3.71 -6.43 -7.89
CA ALA A 41 -3.40 -7.13 -6.65
C ALA A 41 -2.90 -6.24 -5.49
N GLY A 42 -3.15 -4.93 -5.57
CA GLY A 42 -3.01 -4.03 -4.43
C GLY A 42 -4.11 -4.28 -3.39
N THR A 43 -3.78 -4.10 -2.13
CA THR A 43 -4.76 -4.21 -1.03
C THR A 43 -5.22 -2.83 -0.62
N LEU A 44 -6.52 -2.57 -0.70
CA LEU A 44 -7.09 -1.32 -0.22
C LEU A 44 -6.93 -1.21 1.30
N VAL A 45 -6.28 -0.15 1.77
CA VAL A 45 -6.11 0.14 3.20
C VAL A 45 -7.11 1.20 3.65
N ARG A 46 -7.34 2.20 2.80
CA ARG A 46 -8.28 3.28 3.04
C ARG A 46 -8.93 3.70 1.74
N GLU A 47 -10.26 3.72 1.74
CA GLU A 47 -11.04 4.28 0.65
C GLU A 47 -10.74 5.77 0.47
N ALA A 48 -11.04 6.28 -0.73
CA ALA A 48 -10.96 7.70 -1.03
C ALA A 48 -11.97 8.43 -0.15
N MET A 49 -11.48 9.18 0.83
CA MET A 49 -12.30 9.96 1.73
C MET A 49 -11.83 11.39 1.77
N GLU A 50 -12.77 12.32 1.87
CA GLU A 50 -12.49 13.72 2.09
C GLU A 50 -11.94 13.93 3.52
N ILE A 51 -10.89 14.75 3.64
CA ILE A 51 -10.38 15.19 4.93
C ILE A 51 -10.93 16.60 5.22
N PRO A 52 -11.83 16.74 6.22
CA PRO A 52 -12.35 18.05 6.60
C PRO A 52 -11.23 19.02 7.00
N GLY A 53 -11.29 20.25 6.50
CA GLY A 53 -10.37 21.33 6.86
C GLY A 53 -9.16 21.51 5.95
N ILE A 54 -8.94 20.63 4.97
CA ILE A 54 -7.85 20.75 3.99
C ILE A 54 -8.29 20.55 2.54
N GLU A 55 -9.60 20.37 2.27
CA GLU A 55 -10.18 20.26 0.92
C GLU A 55 -9.41 19.28 0.03
N ILE A 56 -8.99 18.14 0.59
CA ILE A 56 -8.35 17.05 -0.16
C ILE A 56 -9.11 15.75 0.08
N ILE A 57 -9.15 14.93 -0.97
CA ILE A 57 -9.57 13.54 -0.88
C ILE A 57 -8.29 12.70 -0.74
N VAL A 58 -8.25 11.82 0.26
CA VAL A 58 -7.12 10.92 0.48
C VAL A 58 -7.59 9.48 0.51
N GLY A 59 -6.90 8.64 -0.26
CA GLY A 59 -7.01 7.19 -0.20
C GLY A 59 -5.65 6.52 0.04
N MET A 60 -5.66 5.22 0.31
CA MET A 60 -4.44 4.46 0.55
C MET A 60 -4.57 2.99 0.16
N PHE A 61 -3.50 2.45 -0.43
CA PHE A 61 -3.38 1.02 -0.72
C PHE A 61 -1.98 0.49 -0.42
N LEU A 62 -1.88 -0.83 -0.32
CA LEU A 62 -0.62 -1.57 -0.25
C LEU A 62 -0.36 -2.23 -1.60
N ASP A 63 0.87 -2.13 -2.09
CA ASP A 63 1.29 -2.95 -3.22
C ASP A 63 1.58 -4.41 -2.77
N PRO A 64 1.73 -5.36 -3.70
CA PRO A 64 2.14 -6.73 -3.38
C PRO A 64 3.51 -6.84 -2.68
N GLY A 65 4.34 -5.80 -2.76
CA GLY A 65 5.62 -5.68 -2.05
C GLY A 65 5.48 -5.27 -0.58
N GLY A 66 4.29 -4.84 -0.14
CA GLY A 66 4.03 -4.33 1.20
C GLY A 66 4.36 -2.85 1.40
N ASN A 67 4.61 -2.11 0.32
CA ASN A 67 4.80 -0.65 0.31
C ASN A 67 3.45 0.05 0.43
N ARG A 68 3.41 1.17 1.17
CA ARG A 68 2.19 1.99 1.31
C ARG A 68 2.21 3.14 0.31
N PHE A 69 1.15 3.18 -0.49
CA PHE A 69 0.89 4.27 -1.41
C PHE A 69 -0.36 5.03 -0.94
N GLY A 70 -0.19 6.31 -0.68
CA GLY A 70 -1.26 7.27 -0.48
C GLY A 70 -1.57 7.97 -1.79
N VAL A 71 -2.85 8.13 -2.09
CA VAL A 71 -3.32 8.97 -3.19
C VAL A 71 -3.97 10.21 -2.60
N ILE A 72 -3.65 11.37 -3.16
CA ILE A 72 -4.18 12.66 -2.76
C ILE A 72 -4.85 13.25 -3.99
N GLN A 73 -6.10 13.67 -3.86
CA GLN A 73 -6.79 14.42 -4.88
C GLN A 73 -7.11 15.79 -4.28
N PRO A 74 -6.55 16.88 -4.82
CA PRO A 74 -6.92 18.22 -4.41
C PRO A 74 -8.35 18.49 -4.85
N ARG A 75 -9.18 19.00 -3.94
CA ARG A 75 -10.47 19.57 -4.27
C ARG A 75 -10.24 21.04 -4.61
N HIS A 76 -9.57 21.29 -5.72
CA HIS A 76 -9.46 22.64 -6.24
C HIS A 76 -10.48 22.79 -7.36
N ASP A 77 -11.47 23.65 -7.12
CA ASP A 77 -12.32 24.17 -8.17
C ASP A 77 -11.38 24.78 -9.23
N HIS A 78 -11.37 24.23 -10.44
CA HIS A 78 -10.71 24.91 -11.55
C HIS A 78 -11.37 26.28 -11.69
N VAL A 79 -10.61 27.33 -11.32
CA VAL A 79 -10.90 28.73 -11.63
C VAL A 79 -11.07 28.95 -13.12
#